data_AF-A0A151BIG0-F1
#
_entry.id   AF-A0A151BIG0-F1
#
_cell.length_a   1.000
_cell.length_b   1.000
_cell.length_c   1.000
_cell.angle_alpha   90.00
_cell.angle_beta   90.00
_cell.angle_gamma   90.00
#
_symmetry.space_group_name_H-M   'P 1'
#
loop_
_entity.id
_entity.type
_entity.pdbx_description
1 polymer ?
#
loop_
_entity_poly.entity_id
_entity_poly.type
_entity_poly.pdbx_seq_one_letter_code
_entity_poly.pdbx_strand_id
1 'polypeptide(L)'
;VFEAYYGIISKVQEGSITWIPAYSRGRYFALQDDFSGLVSPQMFREFFLKEVESLSRHLDNSIYHLDGPMALGNLNILLEVDSLDGIQWVPGAGAEPMSMWINVCSKILEAGKCLQISCRPDEVKFLLSRLKHEGLFLRTHCNSEREARNVMKVVEQYGR
;
A
#
# COMPACT_ATOMS: atom_id res chain seq x y z
N VAL A 1 -10.31 -20.87 -3.24
CA VAL A 1 -8.89 -21.00 -3.66
C VAL A 1 -7.95 -20.52 -2.56
N PHE A 2 -8.06 -19.27 -2.10
CA PHE A 2 -7.23 -18.72 -1.01
C PHE A 2 -7.12 -19.65 0.22
N GLU A 3 -8.25 -20.08 0.79
CA GLU A 3 -8.28 -20.95 1.97
C GLU A 3 -7.52 -22.28 1.78
N ALA A 4 -7.58 -22.86 0.59
CA ALA A 4 -6.87 -24.10 0.30
C ALA A 4 -5.36 -23.90 0.35
N TYR A 5 -4.85 -22.81 -0.25
CA TYR A 5 -3.43 -22.47 -0.19
C TYR A 5 -3.00 -22.05 1.21
N TYR A 6 -3.77 -21.20 1.87
CA TYR A 6 -3.47 -20.76 3.23
C TYR A 6 -3.40 -21.93 4.21
N GLY A 7 -4.33 -22.89 4.13
CA GLY A 7 -4.33 -24.09 4.96
C GLY A 7 -3.15 -25.03 4.72
N ILE A 8 -2.48 -24.97 3.56
CA ILE A 8 -1.25 -25.72 3.28
C ILE A 8 -0.03 -24.95 3.81
N ILE A 9 0.07 -23.65 3.50
CA ILE A 9 1.25 -22.82 3.80
C ILE A 9 1.38 -22.56 5.31
N SER A 10 0.27 -22.29 6.00
CA SER A 10 0.25 -22.00 7.43
C SER A 10 0.76 -23.14 8.32
N LYS A 11 0.88 -24.36 7.79
CA LYS A 11 1.48 -25.50 8.51
C LYS A 11 3.00 -25.39 8.67
N VAL A 12 3.65 -24.58 7.83
CA VAL A 12 5.12 -24.45 7.78
C VAL A 12 5.62 -23.00 7.87
N GLN A 13 4.73 -22.02 7.80
CA GLN A 13 5.04 -20.59 7.87
C GLN A 13 4.11 -19.88 8.88
N GLU A 14 4.70 -19.13 9.82
CA GLU A 14 3.96 -18.42 10.89
C GLU A 14 3.26 -17.11 10.42
N GLY A 15 2.86 -17.03 9.15
CA GLY A 15 2.18 -15.84 8.61
C GLY A 15 2.03 -15.87 7.10
N SER A 16 1.68 -14.74 6.51
CA SER A 16 1.50 -14.59 5.07
C SER A 16 2.08 -13.29 4.52
N ILE A 17 2.45 -13.32 3.25
CA ILE A 17 3.05 -12.23 2.48
C ILE A 17 2.63 -12.39 1.01
N THR A 18 2.62 -11.30 0.25
CA THR A 18 2.29 -11.29 -1.19
C THR A 18 3.31 -10.50 -2.01
N TRP A 19 2.96 -10.14 -3.25
CA TRP A 19 3.79 -9.26 -4.09
C TRP A 19 3.93 -7.86 -3.49
N ILE A 20 2.97 -7.42 -2.67
CA ILE A 20 3.16 -6.31 -1.73
C ILE A 20 3.83 -6.92 -0.49
N PRO A 21 5.12 -6.64 -0.24
CA PRO A 21 5.91 -7.42 0.71
C PRO A 21 5.68 -6.96 2.17
N ALA A 22 4.43 -6.77 2.56
CA ALA A 22 4.02 -6.57 3.94
C ALA A 22 3.75 -7.94 4.59
N TYR A 23 4.44 -8.22 5.69
CA TYR A 23 4.20 -9.45 6.45
C TYR A 23 3.00 -9.28 7.38
N SER A 24 2.09 -10.25 7.37
CA SER A 24 1.05 -10.40 8.39
C SER A 24 1.23 -11.73 9.12
N ARG A 25 0.98 -11.74 10.43
CA ARG A 25 0.92 -12.99 11.22
C ARG A 25 -0.29 -13.85 10.86
N GLY A 26 -1.32 -13.26 10.26
CA GLY A 26 -2.57 -13.94 9.90
C GLY A 26 -2.72 -14.12 8.40
N ARG A 27 -3.98 -14.10 7.94
CA ARG A 27 -4.41 -14.10 6.55
C ARG A 27 -4.22 -12.72 5.95
N TYR A 28 -3.33 -12.61 4.99
CA TYR A 28 -3.10 -11.40 4.20
C TYR A 28 -3.03 -11.77 2.72
N PHE A 29 -3.75 -10.97 1.94
CA PHE A 29 -3.62 -10.95 0.49
C PHE A 29 -3.77 -9.52 0.00
N ALA A 30 -2.98 -9.12 -1.00
CA ALA A 30 -3.15 -7.82 -1.63
C ALA A 30 -4.43 -7.82 -2.48
N LEU A 31 -5.29 -6.82 -2.27
CA LEU A 31 -6.52 -6.62 -3.03
C LEU A 31 -6.21 -5.73 -4.24
N GLN A 32 -6.89 -5.95 -5.36
CA GLN A 32 -6.63 -5.22 -6.59
C GLN A 32 -7.85 -5.26 -7.50
N ASP A 33 -8.11 -4.14 -8.18
CA ASP A 33 -9.02 -4.04 -9.32
C ASP A 33 -8.57 -2.88 -10.22
N ASP A 34 -7.73 -3.15 -11.21
CA ASP A 34 -7.20 -2.13 -12.12
C ASP A 34 -8.28 -1.58 -13.05
N PHE A 35 -9.36 -2.35 -13.28
CA PHE A 35 -10.49 -1.90 -14.08
C PHE A 35 -11.26 -0.78 -13.38
N SER A 36 -11.16 -0.69 -12.04
CA SER A 36 -11.78 0.39 -11.26
C SER A 36 -11.35 1.79 -11.71
N GLY A 37 -10.13 1.96 -12.25
CA GLY A 37 -9.65 3.23 -12.79
C GLY A 37 -10.32 3.66 -14.10
N LEU A 38 -11.04 2.74 -14.76
CA LEU A 38 -11.73 2.98 -16.04
C LEU A 38 -13.23 3.24 -15.88
N VAL A 39 -13.75 3.19 -14.65
CA VAL A 39 -15.17 3.42 -14.36
C VAL A 39 -15.36 4.62 -13.45
N SER A 40 -16.58 5.15 -13.40
CA SER A 40 -16.89 6.25 -12.49
C SER A 40 -16.88 5.79 -11.03
N PRO A 41 -16.66 6.69 -10.06
CA PRO A 41 -16.78 6.37 -8.64
C PRO A 41 -18.17 5.80 -8.27
N GLN A 42 -19.22 6.21 -8.98
CA GLN A 42 -20.57 5.65 -8.80
C GLN A 42 -20.62 4.17 -9.20
N MET A 43 -20.08 3.83 -10.37
CA MET A 43 -19.98 2.44 -10.83
C MET A 43 -19.09 1.61 -9.90
N PHE A 44 -18.01 2.20 -9.38
CA PHE A 44 -17.16 1.53 -8.39
C PHE A 44 -17.94 1.16 -7.11
N ARG A 45 -18.73 2.09 -6.56
CA ARG A 45 -19.61 1.79 -5.41
C ARG A 45 -20.63 0.71 -5.73
N GLU A 46 -21.22 0.74 -6.91
CA GLU A 46 -22.28 -0.19 -7.31
C GLU A 46 -21.77 -1.61 -7.55
N PHE A 47 -20.66 -1.76 -8.28
CA PHE A 47 -20.24 -3.06 -8.82
C PHE A 47 -19.06 -3.70 -8.07
N PHE A 48 -18.15 -2.91 -7.50
CA PHE A 48 -16.87 -3.43 -7.02
C PHE A 48 -16.68 -3.29 -5.50
N LEU A 49 -17.25 -2.24 -4.88
CA LEU A 49 -17.04 -1.94 -3.45
C LEU A 49 -17.40 -3.12 -2.52
N LYS A 50 -18.52 -3.80 -2.80
CA LYS A 50 -18.97 -4.95 -1.99
C LYS A 50 -17.92 -6.07 -1.94
N GLU A 51 -17.21 -6.30 -3.04
CA GLU A 51 -16.16 -7.32 -3.10
C GLU A 51 -14.94 -6.89 -2.27
N VAL A 52 -14.50 -5.64 -2.40
CA VAL A 52 -13.41 -5.07 -1.59
C VAL A 52 -13.69 -5.22 -0.10
N GLU A 53 -14.90 -4.87 0.34
CA GLU A 53 -15.32 -5.04 1.73
C GLU A 53 -15.38 -6.51 2.17
N SER A 54 -15.94 -7.39 1.33
CA SER A 54 -16.07 -8.80 1.65
C SER A 54 -14.71 -9.48 1.78
N LEU A 55 -13.77 -9.17 0.88
CA LEU A 55 -12.43 -9.73 0.89
C LEU A 55 -11.61 -9.17 2.06
N SER A 56 -11.66 -7.86 2.29
CA SER A 56 -10.94 -7.24 3.41
C SER A 56 -11.42 -7.73 4.77
N ARG A 57 -12.74 -7.90 4.98
CA ARG A 57 -13.29 -8.53 6.22
C ARG A 57 -12.89 -9.99 6.41
N HIS A 58 -12.65 -10.70 5.31
CA HIS A 58 -12.23 -12.10 5.37
C HIS A 58 -10.76 -12.24 5.74
N LEU A 59 -9.93 -11.22 5.49
CA LEU A 59 -8.51 -11.21 5.83
C LEU A 59 -8.30 -10.66 7.25
N ASP A 60 -7.15 -10.98 7.85
CA ASP A 60 -6.76 -10.43 9.15
C ASP A 60 -6.02 -9.08 8.98
N ASN A 61 -5.35 -8.89 7.84
CA ASN A 61 -4.86 -7.60 7.36
C ASN A 61 -5.06 -7.49 5.84
N SER A 62 -5.19 -6.27 5.32
CA SER A 62 -5.50 -6.01 3.92
C SER A 62 -4.84 -4.74 3.40
N ILE A 63 -4.33 -4.80 2.16
CA ILE A 63 -3.80 -3.63 1.44
C ILE A 63 -4.40 -3.66 0.04
N TYR A 64 -5.00 -2.54 -0.39
CA TYR A 64 -5.53 -2.39 -1.74
C TYR A 64 -4.50 -1.73 -2.66
N HIS A 65 -4.27 -2.32 -3.82
CA HIS A 65 -3.42 -1.79 -4.89
C HIS A 65 -4.17 -0.69 -5.66
N LEU A 66 -3.73 0.56 -5.50
CA LEU A 66 -4.28 1.70 -6.22
C LEU A 66 -3.30 2.13 -7.32
N ASP A 67 -3.62 1.74 -8.56
CA ASP A 67 -2.75 1.95 -9.72
C ASP A 67 -3.14 3.17 -10.56
N GLY A 68 -2.25 4.14 -10.57
CA GLY A 68 -2.26 5.28 -11.46
C GLY A 68 -3.27 6.37 -11.10
N PRO A 69 -3.11 7.57 -11.69
CA PRO A 69 -3.95 8.73 -11.41
C PRO A 69 -5.43 8.51 -11.75
N MET A 70 -5.73 7.62 -12.70
CA MET A 70 -7.10 7.31 -13.11
C MET A 70 -7.91 6.65 -11.98
N ALA A 71 -7.26 5.85 -11.13
CA ALA A 71 -7.91 5.20 -10.00
C ALA A 71 -8.15 6.16 -8.80
N LEU A 72 -7.56 7.36 -8.79
CA LEU A 72 -7.70 8.31 -7.66
C LEU A 72 -9.15 8.77 -7.42
N GLY A 73 -10.02 8.67 -8.43
CA GLY A 73 -11.45 8.93 -8.27
C GLY A 73 -12.11 8.03 -7.21
N ASN A 74 -11.56 6.82 -7.00
CA ASN A 74 -12.07 5.84 -6.04
C ASN A 74 -11.39 5.93 -4.67
N LEU A 75 -10.35 6.75 -4.51
CA LEU A 75 -9.56 6.81 -3.28
C LEU A 75 -10.43 7.14 -2.05
N ASN A 76 -11.30 8.15 -2.13
CA ASN A 76 -12.18 8.49 -1.00
C ASN A 76 -13.08 7.32 -0.59
N ILE A 77 -13.58 6.56 -1.56
CA ILE A 77 -14.44 5.41 -1.32
C ILE A 77 -13.65 4.34 -0.57
N LEU A 78 -12.43 4.05 -1.01
CA LEU A 78 -11.56 3.06 -0.36
C LEU A 78 -11.17 3.47 1.06
N LEU A 79 -10.93 4.76 1.31
CA LEU A 79 -10.60 5.26 2.65
C LEU A 79 -11.78 5.15 3.64
N GLU A 80 -13.02 5.13 3.14
CA GLU A 80 -14.24 4.89 3.94
C GLU A 80 -14.45 3.41 4.30
N VAL A 81 -13.70 2.46 3.70
CA VAL A 81 -13.86 1.03 4.00
C VAL A 81 -13.16 0.69 5.30
N ASP A 82 -13.92 0.49 6.38
CA ASP A 82 -13.37 0.22 7.73
C ASP A 82 -12.48 -1.02 7.77
N SER A 83 -12.86 -2.10 7.09
CA SER A 83 -12.11 -3.37 7.06
C SER A 83 -10.84 -3.33 6.23
N LEU A 84 -10.61 -2.28 5.43
CA LEU A 84 -9.42 -2.13 4.62
C LEU A 84 -8.31 -1.43 5.43
N ASP A 85 -7.18 -2.09 5.68
CA ASP A 85 -6.15 -1.53 6.58
C ASP A 85 -5.21 -0.55 5.89
N GLY A 86 -4.99 -0.71 4.58
CA GLY A 86 -4.01 0.11 3.88
C GLY A 86 -4.19 0.20 2.37
N ILE A 87 -3.41 1.12 1.79
CA ILE A 87 -3.33 1.35 0.35
C ILE A 87 -1.87 1.21 -0.07
N GLN A 88 -1.63 0.48 -1.16
CA GLN A 88 -0.42 0.66 -1.95
C GLN A 88 -0.72 1.70 -3.01
N TRP A 89 0.05 2.79 -3.02
CA TRP A 89 -0.07 3.82 -4.05
C TRP A 89 1.02 3.65 -5.11
N VAL A 90 0.60 3.47 -6.37
CA VAL A 90 1.48 3.38 -7.53
C VAL A 90 1.12 4.49 -8.52
N PRO A 91 1.98 5.49 -8.76
CA PRO A 91 1.70 6.55 -9.73
C PRO A 91 1.61 6.10 -11.20
N GLY A 92 1.99 4.86 -11.50
CA GLY A 92 2.02 4.31 -12.86
C GLY A 92 3.36 4.51 -13.58
N ALA A 93 3.50 3.88 -14.75
CA ALA A 93 4.72 3.96 -15.56
C ALA A 93 4.95 5.37 -16.13
N GLY A 94 6.19 5.86 -16.06
CA GLY A 94 6.56 7.18 -16.56
C GLY A 94 6.06 8.37 -15.74
N ALA A 95 5.47 8.09 -14.57
CA ALA A 95 4.97 9.13 -13.68
C ALA A 95 6.10 9.92 -12.99
N GLU A 96 5.72 11.11 -12.51
CA GLU A 96 6.57 11.96 -11.70
C GLU A 96 7.10 11.25 -10.44
N PRO A 97 8.23 11.72 -9.86
CA PRO A 97 8.77 11.21 -8.61
C PRO A 97 7.72 11.12 -7.48
N MET A 98 7.90 10.19 -6.54
CA MET A 98 6.93 9.98 -5.44
C MET A 98 6.74 11.25 -4.58
N SER A 99 7.76 12.10 -4.49
CA SER A 99 7.71 13.42 -3.87
C SER A 99 6.65 14.37 -4.45
N MET A 100 6.24 14.19 -5.71
CA MET A 100 5.16 14.96 -6.34
C MET A 100 3.76 14.48 -5.91
N TRP A 101 3.67 13.32 -5.27
CA TRP A 101 2.42 12.69 -4.83
C TRP A 101 2.21 12.76 -3.31
N ILE A 102 2.91 13.68 -2.62
CA ILE A 102 2.78 13.87 -1.17
C ILE A 102 1.33 14.07 -0.76
N ASN A 103 0.54 14.83 -1.51
CA ASN A 103 -0.86 15.09 -1.16
C ASN A 103 -1.70 13.80 -1.15
N VAL A 104 -1.44 12.86 -2.06
CA VAL A 104 -2.11 11.54 -2.07
C VAL A 104 -1.65 10.71 -0.87
N CYS A 105 -0.34 10.70 -0.62
CA CYS A 105 0.26 9.96 0.49
C CYS A 105 -0.24 10.45 1.85
N SER A 106 -0.22 11.76 2.10
CA SER A 106 -0.72 12.37 3.34
C SER A 106 -2.19 12.06 3.55
N LYS A 107 -3.02 12.17 2.49
CA LYS A 107 -4.45 11.87 2.58
C LYS A 107 -4.73 10.44 3.04
N ILE A 108 -3.97 9.45 2.56
CA ILE A 108 -4.11 8.05 2.97
C ILE A 108 -3.75 7.87 4.45
N LEU A 109 -2.60 8.42 4.86
CA LEU A 109 -2.12 8.32 6.25
C LEU A 109 -3.01 9.08 7.25
N GLU A 110 -3.53 10.25 6.86
CA GLU A 110 -4.45 11.08 7.66
C GLU A 110 -5.81 10.41 7.86
N ALA A 111 -6.25 9.58 6.91
CA ALA A 111 -7.43 8.73 7.05
C ALA A 111 -7.19 7.51 7.98
N GLY A 112 -5.99 7.39 8.57
CA GLY A 112 -5.64 6.30 9.48
C GLY A 112 -5.32 4.97 8.78
N LYS A 113 -5.17 4.99 7.45
CA LYS A 113 -4.79 3.81 6.66
C LYS A 113 -3.28 3.68 6.58
N CYS A 114 -2.77 2.45 6.57
CA CYS A 114 -1.38 2.18 6.23
C CYS A 114 -1.12 2.55 4.75
N LEU A 115 0.10 3.01 4.46
CA LEU A 115 0.53 3.41 3.12
C LEU A 115 1.79 2.65 2.73
N GLN A 116 1.71 1.87 1.65
CA GLN A 116 2.89 1.30 1.01
C GLN A 116 3.22 2.08 -0.27
N ILE A 117 4.45 2.56 -0.39
CA ILE A 117 4.93 3.27 -1.59
C ILE A 117 6.33 2.83 -1.98
N SER A 118 6.66 2.97 -3.26
CA SER A 118 8.04 2.83 -3.76
C SER A 118 8.61 4.20 -4.11
N CYS A 119 9.87 4.46 -3.74
CA CYS A 119 10.54 5.72 -4.03
C CYS A 119 12.02 5.49 -4.36
N ARG A 120 12.65 6.48 -4.99
CA ARG A 120 14.10 6.44 -5.20
C ARG A 120 14.84 6.71 -3.87
N PRO A 121 16.09 6.22 -3.72
CA PRO A 121 16.87 6.43 -2.50
C PRO A 121 17.03 7.90 -2.08
N ASP A 122 17.15 8.81 -3.05
CA ASP A 122 17.30 10.25 -2.84
C ASP A 122 16.02 10.92 -2.33
N GLU A 123 14.85 10.32 -2.56
CA GLU A 123 13.57 10.83 -2.09
C GLU A 123 13.27 10.47 -0.62
N VAL A 124 13.92 9.45 -0.07
CA VAL A 124 13.62 8.92 1.28
C VAL A 124 13.64 10.01 2.34
N LYS A 125 14.68 10.85 2.34
CA LYS A 125 14.80 11.96 3.31
C LYS A 125 13.62 12.94 3.20
N PHE A 126 13.26 13.29 1.97
CA PHE A 126 12.18 14.24 1.72
C PHE A 126 10.83 13.66 2.18
N LEU A 127 10.52 12.42 1.79
CA LEU A 127 9.28 11.74 2.16
C LEU A 127 9.14 11.63 3.69
N LEU A 128 10.20 11.19 4.39
CA LEU A 128 10.20 11.10 5.86
C LEU A 128 10.05 12.46 6.56
N SER A 129 10.52 13.55 5.95
CA SER A 129 10.35 14.90 6.51
C SER A 129 8.95 15.50 6.33
N ARG A 130 8.11 14.89 5.48
CA ARG A 130 6.80 15.45 5.08
C ARG A 130 5.61 14.56 5.47
N LEU A 131 5.81 13.25 5.52
CA LEU A 131 4.75 12.28 5.80
C LEU A 131 4.75 11.88 7.27
N LYS A 132 3.56 11.54 7.78
CA LYS A 132 3.40 10.83 9.05
C LYS A 132 4.11 9.47 8.96
N HIS A 133 4.81 9.06 10.01
CA HIS A 133 5.57 7.79 10.01
C HIS A 133 4.72 6.60 10.42
N GLU A 134 3.80 6.78 11.36
CA GLU A 134 2.86 5.72 11.73
C GLU A 134 2.00 5.33 10.52
N GLY A 135 2.00 4.04 10.18
CA GLY A 135 1.34 3.48 9.00
C GLY A 135 2.16 3.54 7.70
N LEU A 136 3.33 4.21 7.67
CA LEU A 136 4.12 4.36 6.45
C LEU A 136 5.09 3.19 6.23
N PHE A 137 4.97 2.54 5.07
CA PHE A 137 5.88 1.54 4.56
C PHE A 137 6.55 2.02 3.26
N LEU A 138 7.78 2.53 3.39
CA LEU A 138 8.64 2.89 2.26
C LEU A 138 9.41 1.68 1.71
N ARG A 139 9.31 1.45 0.40
CA ARG A 139 10.21 0.59 -0.36
C ARG A 139 11.14 1.44 -1.21
N THR A 140 12.43 1.11 -1.23
CA THR A 140 13.39 1.70 -2.17
C THR A 140 14.34 0.64 -2.72
N HIS A 141 15.05 0.97 -3.80
CA HIS A 141 16.04 0.11 -4.42
C HIS A 141 17.38 0.84 -4.45
N CYS A 142 18.43 0.17 -3.96
CA CYS A 142 19.80 0.67 -3.97
C CYS A 142 20.67 -0.26 -4.83
N ASN A 143 21.58 0.33 -5.61
CA ASN A 143 22.49 -0.39 -6.50
C ASN A 143 23.72 -0.96 -5.77
N SER A 144 23.90 -0.62 -4.48
CA SER A 144 25.01 -1.12 -3.66
C SER A 144 24.66 -1.16 -2.18
N GLU A 145 25.36 -2.03 -1.44
CA GLU A 145 25.27 -2.06 0.03
C GLU A 145 25.63 -0.72 0.66
N ARG A 146 26.64 -0.02 0.12
CA ARG A 146 27.05 1.31 0.61
C ARG A 146 25.92 2.32 0.51
N GLU A 147 25.21 2.35 -0.62
CA GLU A 147 24.05 3.21 -0.82
C GLU A 147 22.92 2.84 0.16
N ALA A 148 22.61 1.55 0.32
CA ALA A 148 21.62 1.08 1.29
C ALA A 148 21.96 1.52 2.72
N ARG A 149 23.22 1.38 3.15
CA ARG A 149 23.69 1.85 4.47
C ARG A 149 23.57 3.36 4.64
N ASN A 150 23.77 4.14 3.58
CA ASN A 150 23.59 5.59 3.63
C ASN A 150 22.10 5.96 3.78
N VAL A 151 21.20 5.27 3.09
CA VAL A 151 19.75 5.45 3.28
C VAL A 151 19.36 5.10 4.71
N MET A 152 19.86 4.00 5.26
CA MET A 152 19.55 3.60 6.66
C MET A 152 19.97 4.67 7.67
N LYS A 153 21.14 5.30 7.50
CA LYS A 153 21.57 6.43 8.36
C LYS A 153 20.61 7.62 8.30
N VAL A 154 19.96 7.86 7.15
CA VAL A 154 18.91 8.88 7.05
C VAL A 154 17.70 8.44 7.86
N VAL A 155 17.22 7.21 7.68
CA VAL A 155 16.04 6.67 8.39
C VAL A 155 16.22 6.74 9.91
N GLU A 156 17.40 6.38 10.42
CA GLU A 156 17.75 6.44 11.84
C GLU A 156 17.59 7.84 12.47
N GLN A 157 17.70 8.92 11.68
CA GLN A 157 17.49 10.29 12.17
C GLN A 157 16.01 10.61 12.41
N TYR A 158 15.10 9.85 11.79
CA TYR A 158 13.66 10.01 11.88
C TYR A 158 12.99 8.96 12.78
N GLY A 159 13.70 7.89 13.16
CA GLY A 159 13.19 6.79 13.99
C GLY A 159 13.18 7.08 15.50
N ARG A 160 12.55 8.17 15.94
CA ARG A 160 12.34 8.49 17.36
C ARG A 160 10.87 8.66 17.69
#